data_AF-A0A2V6QZR8-F1
#
_entry.id   AF-A0A2V6QZR8-F1
#
_cell.length_a   1.000
_cell.length_b   1.000
_cell.length_c   1.000
_cell.angle_alpha   90.00
_cell.angle_beta   90.00
_cell.angle_gamma   90.00
#
_symmetry.space_group_name_H-M   'P 1'
#
loop_
_entity.id
_entity.type
_entity.pdbx_description
1 polymer ?
#
loop_
_entity_poly.entity_id
_entity_poly.type
_entity_poly.pdbx_seq_one_letter_code
_entity_poly.pdbx_strand_id
1 'polypeptide(L)'
;KGTFGVVGAMRQDATFSGHLVYINHDTDFRVQSTSISSVTPSCQGSVPQTQIVGSGNSNFGPVDFTVTVTDAGEPGSSDTFTIEVSGAVGDAQSGTLGGGNIQVRRQTCP
;
A
#
# COMPACT_ATOMS: atom_id res chain seq x y z
N LYS A 1 0.59 0.22 -16.02
CA LYS A 1 0.81 -1.11 -15.38
C LYS A 1 1.75 -0.95 -14.20
N GLY A 2 1.40 -1.45 -13.01
CA GLY A 2 2.23 -1.32 -11.80
C GLY A 2 2.80 -2.65 -11.30
N THR A 3 3.92 -2.59 -10.60
CA THR A 3 4.41 -3.67 -9.72
C THR A 3 4.65 -3.08 -8.33
N PHE A 4 4.23 -3.79 -7.30
CA PHE A 4 4.40 -3.33 -5.93
C PHE A 4 4.75 -4.49 -5.00
N GLY A 5 5.33 -4.15 -3.87
CA GLY A 5 5.45 -5.00 -2.69
C GLY A 5 5.24 -4.12 -1.47
N VAL A 6 4.30 -4.49 -0.61
CA VAL A 6 3.95 -3.68 0.57
C VAL A 6 3.79 -4.58 1.80
N VAL A 7 4.32 -4.09 2.92
CA VAL A 7 4.05 -4.64 4.25
C VAL A 7 3.90 -3.47 5.21
N GLY A 8 2.89 -3.56 6.08
CA GLY A 8 2.66 -2.60 7.17
C GLY A 8 2.23 -3.35 8.41
N ALA A 9 2.78 -2.97 9.56
CA ALA A 9 2.41 -3.52 10.86
C ALA A 9 2.43 -2.42 11.92
N MET A 10 1.39 -2.40 12.75
CA MET A 10 1.39 -1.72 14.03
C MET A 10 1.86 -2.71 15.12
N ARG A 11 2.88 -2.33 15.88
CA ARG A 11 3.41 -3.13 16.99
C ARG A 11 2.67 -2.80 18.29
N GLN A 12 2.81 -3.67 19.28
CA GLN A 12 2.17 -3.50 20.60
C GLN A 12 2.62 -2.23 21.34
N ASP A 13 3.82 -1.73 21.05
CA ASP A 13 4.37 -0.48 21.58
C ASP A 13 3.87 0.77 20.80
N ALA A 14 2.84 0.62 19.97
CA ALA A 14 2.28 1.63 19.08
C ALA A 14 3.26 2.18 18.02
N THR A 15 4.40 1.52 17.80
CA THR A 15 5.29 1.87 16.68
C THR A 15 4.81 1.23 15.38
N PHE A 16 5.03 1.93 14.28
CA PHE A 16 4.75 1.42 12.93
C PHE A 16 6.03 0.88 12.31
N SER A 17 5.88 -0.18 11.51
CA SER A 17 6.96 -0.77 10.74
C SER A 17 6.43 -1.31 9.43
N GLY A 18 7.31 -1.39 8.44
CA GLY A 18 6.93 -1.92 7.14
C GLY A 18 7.89 -1.50 6.05
N HIS A 19 7.48 -1.76 4.82
CA HIS A 19 8.23 -1.41 3.63
C HIS A 19 7.28 -1.31 2.44
N LEU A 20 7.57 -0.38 1.54
CA LEU A 20 6.94 -0.27 0.22
C LEU A 20 8.03 -0.22 -0.84
N VAL A 21 7.85 -1.02 -1.88
CA VAL A 21 8.45 -0.84 -3.20
C VAL A 21 7.34 -0.73 -4.23
N TYR A 22 7.46 0.24 -5.12
CA TYR A 22 6.48 0.48 -6.17
C TYR A 22 7.16 0.93 -7.46
N ILE A 23 6.68 0.42 -8.58
CA ILE A 23 7.11 0.78 -9.93
C ILE A 23 5.87 0.98 -10.80
N ASN A 24 5.70 2.19 -11.35
CA ASN A 24 4.79 2.46 -12.46
C ASN A 24 5.55 2.23 -13.77
N HIS A 25 5.20 1.18 -14.51
CA HIS A 25 5.88 0.85 -15.78
C HIS A 25 5.50 1.78 -16.94
N ASP A 26 4.43 2.56 -16.82
CA ASP A 26 3.99 3.45 -17.90
C ASP A 26 4.82 4.75 -17.92
N THR A 27 5.29 5.18 -16.76
CA THR A 27 6.07 6.42 -16.56
C THR A 27 7.51 6.16 -16.13
N ASP A 28 7.87 4.89 -15.93
CA ASP A 28 9.15 4.46 -15.32
C ASP A 28 9.38 5.06 -13.91
N PHE A 29 8.30 5.45 -13.24
CA PHE A 29 8.33 6.02 -11.90
C PHE A 29 8.54 4.93 -10.86
N ARG A 30 9.42 5.17 -9.89
CA ARG A 30 9.79 4.20 -8.85
C ARG A 30 9.78 4.86 -7.49
N VAL A 31 9.31 4.14 -6.47
CA VAL A 31 9.34 4.57 -5.06
C VAL A 31 9.83 3.42 -4.19
N GLN A 32 10.70 3.75 -3.23
CA GLN A 32 11.03 2.89 -2.11
C GLN A 32 10.84 3.65 -0.80
N SER A 33 10.09 3.08 0.14
CA SER A 33 9.84 3.72 1.44
C SER A 33 11.11 3.82 2.28
N THR A 34 11.25 4.93 2.98
CA THR A 34 12.25 5.15 4.04
C THR A 34 11.62 5.04 5.43
N SER A 35 10.32 5.31 5.56
CA SER A 35 9.57 5.18 6.81
C SER A 35 8.10 4.83 6.55
N ILE A 36 7.47 4.21 7.56
CA ILE A 36 6.02 4.04 7.65
C ILE A 36 5.56 4.83 8.86
N SER A 37 4.65 5.77 8.66
CA SER A 37 4.14 6.67 9.69
C SER A 37 2.75 6.28 10.21
N SER A 38 1.99 5.50 9.44
CA SER A 38 0.70 4.97 9.87
C SER A 38 0.38 3.63 9.20
N VAL A 39 -0.32 2.77 9.94
CA VAL A 39 -1.00 1.57 9.43
C VAL A 39 -2.38 1.53 10.09
N THR A 40 -3.41 1.91 9.34
CA THR A 40 -4.78 2.08 9.84
C THR A 40 -5.71 1.05 9.22
N PRO A 41 -6.13 0.01 9.98
CA PRO A 41 -7.10 -0.96 9.51
C PRO A 41 -8.52 -0.36 9.48
N SER A 42 -9.30 -0.72 8.47
CA SER A 42 -10.70 -0.32 8.27
C SER A 42 -11.48 -1.42 7.55
N CYS A 43 -12.82 -1.37 7.51
CA CYS A 43 -13.60 -2.38 6.78
C CYS A 43 -14.46 -1.71 5.71
N GLN A 44 -14.46 -2.30 4.51
CA GLN A 44 -15.40 -1.97 3.44
C GLN A 44 -16.55 -2.98 3.51
N GLY A 45 -17.57 -2.69 4.33
CA GLY A 45 -18.56 -3.69 4.71
C GLY A 45 -17.90 -4.81 5.52
N SER A 46 -18.04 -6.05 5.08
CA SER A 46 -17.40 -7.22 5.68
C SER A 46 -15.99 -7.52 5.13
N VAL A 47 -15.46 -6.65 4.26
CA VAL A 47 -14.18 -6.86 3.56
C VAL A 47 -13.05 -6.08 4.26
N PRO A 48 -11.95 -6.73 4.68
CA PRO A 48 -10.82 -6.04 5.26
C PRO A 48 -10.15 -5.05 4.31
N GLN A 49 -9.93 -3.83 4.80
CA GLN A 49 -9.16 -2.79 4.15
C GLN A 49 -8.08 -2.26 5.12
N THR A 50 -6.95 -1.81 4.60
CA THR A 50 -5.92 -1.16 5.42
C THR A 50 -5.29 -0.03 4.63
N GLN A 51 -5.17 1.13 5.28
CA GLN A 51 -4.40 2.27 4.79
C GLN A 51 -3.00 2.28 5.41
N ILE A 52 -1.98 2.49 4.59
CA ILE A 52 -0.57 2.60 5.00
C ILE A 52 -0.06 3.94 4.48
N VAL A 53 0.48 4.75 5.39
CA VAL A 53 1.05 6.06 5.07
C VAL A 53 2.54 6.04 5.40
N GLY A 54 3.36 6.66 4.54
CA GLY A 54 4.79 6.75 4.77
C GLY A 54 5.48 7.74 3.85
N SER A 55 6.79 7.83 4.03
CA SER A 55 7.68 8.63 3.20
C SER A 55 8.68 7.73 2.50
N GLY A 56 9.21 8.18 1.37
CA GLY A 56 10.14 7.40 0.57
C GLY A 56 10.99 8.25 -0.36
N ASN A 57 11.88 7.57 -1.07
CA ASN A 57 12.65 8.17 -2.15
C ASN A 57 12.12 7.63 -3.48
N SER A 58 11.93 8.56 -4.42
CA SER A 58 11.67 8.22 -5.81
C SER A 58 12.88 8.51 -6.69
N ASN A 59 12.81 8.06 -7.95
CA ASN A 59 13.79 8.45 -8.97
C ASN A 59 13.74 9.95 -9.35
N PHE A 60 12.81 10.73 -8.79
CA PHE A 60 12.70 12.19 -8.98
C PHE A 60 12.94 12.98 -7.68
N GLY A 61 13.19 12.31 -6.55
CA GLY A 61 13.42 12.94 -5.24
C GLY A 61 12.52 12.39 -4.13
N PRO A 62 12.57 12.99 -2.92
CA PRO A 62 11.76 12.58 -1.79
C PRO A 62 10.26 12.74 -2.06
N VAL A 63 9.48 11.77 -1.59
CA VAL A 63 8.02 11.72 -1.77
C VAL A 63 7.33 11.20 -0.52
N ASP A 64 6.06 11.55 -0.37
CA ASP A 64 5.13 10.93 0.59
C ASP A 64 4.13 10.07 -0.18
N PHE A 65 3.68 8.97 0.43
CA PHE A 65 2.73 8.06 -0.18
C PHE A 65 1.62 7.65 0.78
N THR A 66 0.46 7.37 0.20
CA THR A 66 -0.66 6.68 0.83
C THR A 66 -0.99 5.45 -0.01
N VAL A 67 -0.97 4.28 0.63
CA VAL A 67 -1.39 3.02 0.03
C VAL A 67 -2.68 2.57 0.71
N THR A 68 -3.66 2.12 -0.07
CA THR A 68 -4.83 1.43 0.45
C THR A 68 -4.89 0.04 -0.17
N VAL A 69 -4.94 -0.99 0.67
CA VAL A 69 -5.12 -2.38 0.26
C VAL A 69 -6.47 -2.88 0.73
N THR A 70 -7.17 -3.61 -0.14
CA THR A 70 -8.40 -4.33 0.20
C THR A 70 -8.17 -5.82 -0.04
N ASP A 71 -8.39 -6.63 0.98
CA ASP A 71 -8.31 -8.08 0.95
C ASP A 71 -9.72 -8.63 0.76
N ALA A 72 -10.07 -8.98 -0.48
CA ALA A 72 -11.41 -9.39 -0.87
C ALA A 72 -11.57 -10.91 -0.94
N GLY A 73 -10.74 -11.64 -0.19
CA GLY A 73 -10.81 -13.09 -0.01
C GLY A 73 -9.94 -13.89 -0.98
N GLU A 74 -9.61 -15.12 -0.59
CA GLU A 74 -8.79 -16.02 -1.39
C GLU A 74 -9.54 -16.53 -2.64
N PRO A 75 -8.87 -16.62 -3.82
CA PRO A 75 -7.42 -16.69 -4.02
C PRO A 75 -6.70 -15.33 -4.20
N GLY A 76 -7.32 -14.21 -3.83
CA GLY A 76 -6.73 -12.86 -3.94
C GLY A 76 -6.96 -12.19 -5.30
N SER A 77 -7.80 -12.77 -6.16
CA SER A 77 -8.13 -12.23 -7.49
C SER A 77 -9.04 -11.00 -7.46
N SER A 78 -9.69 -10.76 -6.32
CA SER A 78 -10.56 -9.61 -6.10
C SER A 78 -9.89 -8.53 -5.26
N ASP A 79 -8.66 -8.79 -4.79
CA ASP A 79 -7.91 -7.84 -3.98
C ASP A 79 -7.62 -6.58 -4.80
N THR A 80 -7.65 -5.44 -4.11
CA THR A 80 -7.36 -4.16 -4.76
C THR A 80 -6.22 -3.44 -4.08
N PHE A 81 -5.42 -2.76 -4.89
CA PHE A 81 -4.35 -1.90 -4.45
C PHE A 81 -4.56 -0.51 -5.03
N THR A 82 -4.49 0.50 -4.17
CA THR A 82 -4.46 1.91 -4.55
C THR A 82 -3.23 2.56 -3.94
N ILE A 83 -2.53 3.37 -4.73
CA ILE A 83 -1.43 4.22 -4.26
C ILE A 83 -1.62 5.64 -4.76
N GLU A 84 -1.37 6.59 -3.87
CA GLU A 84 -1.26 8.01 -4.15
C GLU A 84 0.11 8.48 -3.67
N VAL A 85 0.84 9.18 -4.53
CA VAL A 85 2.18 9.70 -4.24
C VAL A 85 2.20 11.20 -4.50
N SER A 86 2.88 11.93 -3.61
CA SER A 86 3.03 13.38 -3.68
C SER A 86 4.45 13.81 -3.27
N GLY A 87 4.83 15.07 -3.54
CA GLY A 87 6.15 15.61 -3.22
C GLY A 87 6.90 16.02 -4.48
N ALA A 88 8.11 15.50 -4.66
CA ALA A 88 8.95 15.83 -5.82
C ALA A 88 8.28 15.53 -7.18
N VAL A 89 7.39 14.53 -7.20
CA VAL A 89 6.53 14.20 -8.34
C VAL A 89 5.23 13.60 -7.81
N GLY A 90 4.14 13.76 -8.57
CA GLY A 90 2.86 13.12 -8.27
C GLY A 90 2.64 11.88 -9.15
N ASP A 91 2.14 10.80 -8.55
CA ASP A 91 1.70 9.60 -9.25
C ASP A 91 0.50 9.01 -8.50
N ALA A 92 -0.43 8.40 -9.22
CA ALA A 92 -1.55 7.70 -8.62
C ALA A 92 -1.94 6.51 -9.48
N GLN A 93 -2.17 5.37 -8.85
CA GLN A 93 -2.66 4.15 -9.50
C GLN A 93 -3.65 3.43 -8.60
N SER A 94 -4.64 2.79 -9.19
CA SER A 94 -5.58 1.91 -8.51
C SER A 94 -5.98 0.75 -9.40
N GLY A 95 -6.33 -0.38 -8.79
CA GLY A 95 -6.90 -1.50 -9.54
C GLY A 95 -6.94 -2.81 -8.77
N THR A 96 -7.62 -3.77 -9.40
CA THR A 96 -7.60 -5.17 -8.98
C THR A 96 -6.26 -5.83 -9.34
N LEU A 97 -5.79 -6.74 -8.50
CA LEU A 97 -4.52 -7.43 -8.74
C LEU A 97 -4.60 -8.31 -9.99
N GLY A 98 -3.71 -8.05 -10.94
CA GLY A 98 -3.48 -8.97 -12.08
C GLY A 98 -2.66 -10.21 -11.71
N GLY A 99 -2.17 -10.30 -10.47
CA GLY A 99 -1.38 -11.40 -9.91
C GLY A 99 -0.85 -11.08 -8.52
N GLY A 100 -0.42 -12.11 -7.78
CA GLY A 100 -0.06 -11.99 -6.35
C GLY A 100 -1.28 -12.10 -5.44
N ASN A 101 -1.13 -11.67 -4.19
CA ASN A 101 -2.21 -11.60 -3.21
C ASN A 101 -1.96 -10.48 -2.18
N ILE A 102 -3.04 -9.99 -1.59
CA ILE A 102 -3.02 -9.22 -0.35
C ILE A 102 -3.45 -10.17 0.78
N GLN A 103 -2.84 -10.00 1.96
CA GLN A 103 -3.24 -10.72 3.17
C GLN A 103 -3.27 -9.75 4.33
N VAL A 104 -4.46 -9.45 4.83
CA VAL A 104 -4.65 -8.66 6.04
C VAL A 104 -4.87 -9.61 7.21
N ARG A 105 -3.97 -9.54 8.21
CA ARG A 105 -4.02 -10.46 9.36
C ARG A 105 -4.38 -9.72 10.64
N ARG A 106 -5.12 -10.42 11.51
CA ARG A 106 -5.58 -9.91 12.82
C ARG A 106 -6.51 -8.70 12.72
N GLN A 107 -7.19 -8.57 11.60
CA GLN A 107 -8.30 -7.63 11.41
C GLN A 107 -9.60 -8.43 11.33
N THR A 108 -10.64 -7.95 11.99
CA THR A 108 -11.98 -8.54 11.95
C THR A 108 -12.95 -7.50 11.41
N CYS A 109 -13.71 -7.87 10.38
CA CYS A 109 -14.79 -7.06 9.86
C CYS A 109 -16.15 -7.63 10.27
N PRO A 110 -17.16 -6.77 10.44
CA PRO A 110 -18.51 -7.18 10.87
C PRO A 110 -19.26 -7.99 9.82
#